data_AF-A0A5R8WX51-F1
#
_entry.id   AF-A0A5R8WX51-F1
#
_cell.length_a   1.000
_cell.length_b   1.000
_cell.length_c   1.000
_cell.angle_alpha   90.00
_cell.angle_beta   90.00
_cell.angle_gamma   90.00
#
_symmetry.space_group_name_H-M   'P 1'
#
loop_
_entity.id
_entity.type
_entity.pdbx_description
1 polymer ?
#
loop_
_entity_poly.entity_id
_entity_poly.type
_entity_poly.pdbx_seq_one_letter_code
_entity_poly.pdbx_strand_id
1 'polypeptide(L)'
;MRRRTLRLLAGLLVLGGHRPAAAQASRLDSIRTDDAVLALIRPLGWEYAAAVLGDSAVSAYRPYRNTRFAVRGGQTWCKADFDGNGRTDLLVLARRADIPLVFCVLDMGGSRLRAVRSFYNAVHRRQPTAQVVYRRGQALLRYTDFARRRGSNGRLRNRHTQLLAYTYGAFLPVQRRPTRHRIEAIRLTWKLTYHDHEELDLRIEPDDRAYLQTTEYPVLAPQQISRQALTTQLDSACRADMAGLLNYVRFSRCRNQYDGGDLNHHPRVELTITYDGGRTKTIRDANGEGTPGLEYVYTYLVGLRRSQRWQPTTASDDHVAPPR
;
A
#
# COMPACT_ATOMS: atom_id res chain seq x y z
N MET A 1 18.65 4.65 -54.12
CA MET A 1 19.05 4.39 -52.71
C MET A 1 19.20 5.71 -51.95
N ARG A 2 18.19 6.11 -51.15
CA ARG A 2 18.24 7.35 -50.34
C ARG A 2 18.48 6.97 -48.88
N ARG A 3 19.65 7.35 -48.32
CA ARG A 3 19.98 7.21 -46.90
C ARG A 3 19.22 8.29 -46.11
N ARG A 4 18.34 7.88 -45.19
CA ARG A 4 17.70 8.78 -44.22
C ARG A 4 18.62 8.94 -43.01
N THR A 5 19.09 10.15 -42.78
CA THR A 5 19.88 10.55 -41.61
C THR A 5 18.95 10.73 -40.42
N LEU A 6 19.02 9.86 -39.41
CA LEU A 6 18.34 10.04 -38.13
C LEU A 6 19.10 11.10 -37.32
N ARG A 7 18.51 12.27 -37.10
CA ARG A 7 19.01 13.25 -36.11
C ARG A 7 18.47 12.86 -34.74
N LEU A 8 19.34 12.37 -33.86
CA LEU A 8 19.07 12.25 -32.43
C LEU A 8 19.13 13.65 -31.81
N LEU A 9 17.98 14.19 -31.39
CA LEU A 9 17.91 15.34 -30.50
C LEU A 9 18.18 14.86 -29.06
N ALA A 10 19.40 15.09 -28.58
CA ALA A 10 19.74 14.96 -27.17
C ALA A 10 19.28 16.23 -26.45
N GLY A 11 18.11 16.19 -25.82
CA GLY A 11 17.66 17.24 -24.90
C GLY A 11 18.49 17.18 -23.61
N LEU A 12 19.37 18.17 -23.42
CA LEU A 12 20.12 18.37 -22.19
C LEU A 12 19.17 18.89 -21.11
N LEU A 13 18.71 18.01 -20.22
CA LEU A 13 17.95 18.41 -19.04
C LEU A 13 18.92 19.08 -18.05
N VAL A 14 18.87 20.40 -17.95
CA VAL A 14 19.59 21.16 -16.91
C VAL A 14 18.90 20.88 -15.58
N LEU A 15 19.38 19.86 -14.86
CA LEU A 15 19.02 19.64 -13.46
C LEU A 15 19.68 20.74 -12.63
N GLY A 16 18.90 21.74 -12.24
CA GLY A 16 19.33 22.77 -11.30
C GLY A 16 19.89 22.10 -10.05
N GLY A 17 21.19 22.28 -9.81
CA GLY A 17 21.90 21.70 -8.67
C GLY A 17 21.42 22.32 -7.36
N HIS A 18 20.37 21.75 -6.77
CA HIS A 18 20.10 21.95 -5.35
C HIS A 18 21.29 21.41 -4.57
N ARG A 19 22.08 22.31 -3.95
CA ARG A 19 23.03 21.91 -2.91
C ARG A 19 22.20 21.22 -1.81
N PRO A 20 22.46 19.95 -1.47
CA PRO A 20 21.75 19.31 -0.39
C PRO A 20 22.04 20.09 0.89
N ALA A 21 21.00 20.59 1.55
CA ALA A 21 21.14 21.09 2.92
C ALA A 21 21.84 20.01 3.74
N ALA A 22 22.77 20.40 4.61
CA ALA A 22 23.48 19.46 5.48
C ALA A 22 22.44 18.56 6.16
N ALA A 23 22.47 17.26 5.86
CA ALA A 23 21.46 16.32 6.33
C ALA A 23 21.50 16.32 7.86
N GLN A 24 20.48 16.89 8.48
CA GLN A 24 20.31 16.82 9.93
C GLN A 24 20.28 15.34 10.31
N ALA A 25 21.20 14.91 11.18
CA ALA A 25 21.33 13.52 11.60
C ALA A 25 19.97 12.93 11.99
N SER A 26 19.68 11.72 11.51
CA SER A 26 18.43 11.04 11.82
C SER A 26 18.44 10.65 13.28
N ARG A 27 17.32 10.83 13.98
CA ARG A 27 17.20 10.33 15.37
C ARG A 27 17.29 8.80 15.43
N LEU A 28 17.08 8.11 14.31
CA LEU A 28 17.24 6.66 14.22
C LEU A 28 18.72 6.26 14.16
N ASP A 29 19.64 7.19 13.89
CA ASP A 29 21.09 6.91 13.84
C ASP A 29 21.65 6.41 15.16
N SER A 30 21.10 6.86 16.30
CA SER A 30 21.53 6.47 17.64
C SER A 30 21.04 5.09 18.10
N ILE A 31 20.07 4.48 17.41
CA ILE A 31 19.52 3.16 17.79
C ILE A 31 20.58 2.08 17.56
N ARG A 32 20.92 1.33 18.61
CA ARG A 32 21.92 0.24 18.57
C ARG A 32 21.42 -1.10 19.11
N THR A 33 20.30 -1.12 19.82
CA THR A 33 19.82 -2.30 20.56
C THR A 33 18.35 -2.58 20.25
N ASP A 34 17.93 -3.83 20.49
CA ASP A 34 16.52 -4.23 20.39
C ASP A 34 15.63 -3.41 21.34
N ASP A 35 16.09 -3.13 22.56
CA ASP A 35 15.35 -2.30 23.52
C ASP A 35 15.12 -0.87 23.01
N ALA A 36 16.11 -0.27 22.35
CA ALA A 36 15.96 1.05 21.74
C ALA A 36 14.96 1.03 20.58
N VAL A 37 14.92 -0.04 19.78
CA VAL A 37 13.88 -0.23 18.75
C VAL A 37 12.51 -0.40 19.40
N LEU A 38 12.38 -1.23 20.44
CA LEU A 38 11.12 -1.45 21.14
C LEU A 38 10.59 -0.17 21.77
N ALA A 39 11.45 0.62 22.42
CA ALA A 39 11.11 1.92 22.97
C ALA A 39 10.63 2.90 21.89
N LEU A 40 11.22 2.83 20.68
CA LEU A 40 10.78 3.62 19.53
C LEU A 40 9.40 3.21 19.00
N ILE A 41 9.16 1.91 18.82
CA ILE A 41 7.97 1.43 18.07
C ILE A 41 6.73 1.27 18.94
N ARG A 42 6.86 0.93 20.23
CA ARG A 42 5.70 0.67 21.11
C ARG A 42 4.72 1.85 21.20
N PRO A 43 5.17 3.12 21.26
CA PRO A 43 4.28 4.27 21.26
C PRO A 43 3.56 4.54 19.93
N LEU A 44 3.97 3.91 18.82
CA LEU A 44 3.38 4.17 17.50
C LEU A 44 1.96 3.61 17.34
N GLY A 45 1.51 2.75 18.26
CA GLY A 45 0.14 2.23 18.27
C GLY A 45 -0.02 0.93 19.08
N TRP A 46 -1.27 0.60 19.43
CA TRP A 46 -1.66 -0.61 20.19
C TRP A 46 -1.09 -1.92 19.61
N GLU A 47 -0.93 -1.92 18.30
CA GLU A 47 -0.39 -2.98 17.48
C GLU A 47 1.09 -3.28 17.69
N TYR A 48 1.86 -2.30 18.17
CA TYR A 48 3.28 -2.43 18.48
C TYR A 48 3.54 -2.54 19.98
N ALA A 49 2.55 -2.22 20.83
CA ALA A 49 2.69 -2.17 22.28
C ALA A 49 3.28 -3.47 22.88
N ALA A 50 2.84 -4.62 22.35
CA ALA A 50 3.30 -5.95 22.76
C ALA A 50 4.29 -6.59 21.76
N ALA A 51 5.00 -5.78 20.98
CA ALA A 51 6.02 -6.27 20.07
C ALA A 51 7.23 -6.84 20.84
N VAL A 52 7.80 -7.91 20.28
CA VAL A 52 9.07 -8.52 20.70
C VAL A 52 10.01 -8.65 19.50
N LEU A 53 11.32 -8.62 19.78
CA LEU A 53 12.43 -8.67 18.81
C LEU A 53 13.41 -9.79 19.17
N GLY A 54 14.47 -9.95 18.37
CA GLY A 54 15.53 -10.93 18.60
C GLY A 54 15.02 -12.37 18.67
N ASP A 55 15.59 -13.15 19.58
CA ASP A 55 15.21 -14.55 19.79
C ASP A 55 13.76 -14.71 20.27
N SER A 56 13.21 -13.70 20.94
CA SER A 56 11.80 -13.69 21.36
C SER A 56 10.83 -13.54 20.18
N ALA A 57 11.29 -13.06 19.02
CA ALA A 57 10.48 -12.99 17.80
C ALA A 57 10.35 -14.34 17.06
N VAL A 58 10.99 -15.41 17.57
CA VAL A 58 10.84 -16.77 17.01
C VAL A 58 9.43 -17.29 17.28
N SER A 59 8.86 -17.99 16.29
CA SER A 59 7.52 -18.58 16.43
C SER A 59 7.48 -19.68 17.48
N ALA A 60 6.57 -19.57 18.45
CA ALA A 60 6.25 -20.64 19.38
C ALA A 60 5.54 -21.82 18.67
N TYR A 61 4.78 -21.53 17.62
CA TYR A 61 4.13 -22.56 16.80
C TYR A 61 5.16 -23.46 16.10
N ARG A 62 5.23 -24.73 16.52
CA ARG A 62 6.27 -25.72 16.17
C ARG A 62 6.56 -25.82 14.66
N PRO A 63 5.57 -25.82 13.75
CA PRO A 63 5.86 -25.86 12.32
C PRO A 63 6.60 -24.63 11.77
N TYR A 64 6.56 -23.50 12.46
CA TYR A 64 7.26 -22.28 12.09
C TYR A 64 8.48 -21.99 12.98
N ARG A 65 8.71 -22.76 14.05
CA ARG A 65 9.87 -22.58 14.94
C ARG A 65 11.20 -22.67 14.20
N ASN A 66 11.25 -23.49 13.15
CA ASN A 66 12.45 -23.70 12.33
C ASN A 66 12.60 -22.66 11.21
N THR A 67 11.61 -21.79 11.00
CA THR A 67 11.72 -20.71 10.03
C THR A 67 12.47 -19.60 10.76
N ARG A 68 13.81 -19.71 10.77
CA ARG A 68 14.67 -18.70 11.40
C ARG A 68 14.34 -17.34 10.78
N PHE A 69 13.64 -16.51 11.55
CA PHE A 69 13.18 -15.16 11.20
C PHE A 69 14.31 -14.12 11.14
N ALA A 70 15.55 -14.58 11.23
CA ALA A 70 16.71 -13.74 11.25
C ALA A 70 16.97 -13.13 9.86
N VAL A 71 17.11 -11.80 9.80
CA VAL A 71 18.08 -11.22 8.85
C VAL A 71 19.41 -11.89 9.16
N ARG A 72 20.21 -12.22 8.14
CA ARG A 72 21.51 -12.92 8.30
C ARG A 72 22.22 -12.46 9.59
N GLY A 73 22.34 -13.35 10.58
CA GLY A 73 22.99 -13.04 11.86
C GLY A 73 22.09 -12.84 13.09
N GLY A 74 20.77 -13.05 13.00
CA GLY A 74 19.86 -12.99 14.16
C GLY A 74 19.22 -11.61 14.40
N GLN A 75 19.62 -10.61 13.62
CA GLN A 75 19.07 -9.25 13.76
C GLN A 75 17.64 -9.19 13.22
N THR A 76 16.73 -8.61 13.99
CA THR A 76 15.30 -8.45 13.66
C THR A 76 14.96 -7.04 13.22
N TRP A 77 15.95 -6.23 12.88
CA TRP A 77 15.79 -4.90 12.33
C TRP A 77 17.04 -4.49 11.55
N CYS A 78 16.92 -3.51 10.67
CA CYS A 78 18.08 -2.93 9.99
C CYS A 78 17.77 -1.52 9.50
N LYS A 79 18.84 -0.76 9.25
CA LYS A 79 18.79 0.65 8.86
C LYS A 79 19.04 0.81 7.37
N ALA A 80 18.30 1.71 6.73
CA ALA A 80 18.50 2.11 5.33
C ALA A 80 17.77 3.42 5.07
N ASP A 81 18.07 4.10 3.97
CA ASP A 81 17.26 5.23 3.46
C ASP A 81 16.30 4.67 2.39
N PHE A 82 15.06 4.37 2.78
CA PHE A 82 14.09 3.71 1.91
C PHE A 82 13.39 4.67 0.97
N ASP A 83 13.13 5.89 1.43
CA ASP A 83 12.41 6.92 0.67
C ASP A 83 13.34 7.87 -0.11
N GLY A 84 14.65 7.77 0.11
CA GLY A 84 15.68 8.55 -0.60
C GLY A 84 15.79 9.98 -0.09
N ASN A 85 15.30 10.27 1.13
CA ASN A 85 15.31 11.62 1.69
C ASN A 85 16.63 11.98 2.38
N GLY A 86 17.61 11.07 2.39
CA GLY A 86 18.93 11.25 3.00
C GLY A 86 18.96 11.00 4.52
N ARG A 87 17.87 10.51 5.11
CA ARG A 87 17.76 10.17 6.54
C ARG A 87 17.70 8.67 6.69
N THR A 88 18.21 8.21 7.83
CA THR A 88 18.09 6.80 8.20
C THR A 88 16.65 6.47 8.57
N ASP A 89 16.11 5.44 7.93
CA ASP A 89 14.89 4.73 8.27
C ASP A 89 15.19 3.39 8.93
N LEU A 90 14.16 2.70 9.41
CA LEU A 90 14.26 1.42 10.10
C LEU A 90 13.31 0.38 9.51
N LEU A 91 13.83 -0.74 9.02
CA LEU A 91 13.06 -1.96 8.77
C LEU A 91 13.00 -2.76 10.08
N VAL A 92 11.81 -3.22 10.46
CA VAL A 92 11.57 -4.00 11.68
C VAL A 92 10.84 -5.30 11.35
N LEU A 93 11.37 -6.42 11.86
CA LEU A 93 10.79 -7.76 11.83
C LEU A 93 10.46 -8.15 13.28
N ALA A 94 9.29 -7.76 13.74
CA ALA A 94 8.84 -8.04 15.10
C ALA A 94 7.86 -9.20 15.16
N ARG A 95 7.48 -9.58 16.37
CA ARG A 95 6.35 -10.47 16.62
C ARG A 95 5.45 -9.90 17.70
N ARG A 96 4.15 -10.14 17.60
CA ARG A 96 3.18 -9.90 18.67
C ARG A 96 2.40 -11.17 18.90
N ALA A 97 2.61 -11.82 20.06
CA ALA A 97 2.18 -13.20 20.29
C ALA A 97 2.65 -14.11 19.13
N ASP A 98 1.73 -14.72 18.38
CA ASP A 98 2.04 -15.54 17.20
C ASP A 98 1.88 -14.82 15.84
N ILE A 99 1.70 -13.50 15.87
CA ILE A 99 1.52 -12.69 14.67
C ILE A 99 2.87 -12.08 14.27
N PRO A 100 3.48 -12.52 13.16
CA PRO A 100 4.68 -11.88 12.62
C PRO A 100 4.33 -10.49 12.10
N LEU A 101 5.18 -9.51 12.41
CA LEU A 101 5.07 -8.12 11.99
C LEU A 101 6.31 -7.76 11.17
N VAL A 102 6.09 -7.30 9.94
CA VAL A 102 7.16 -6.68 9.13
C VAL A 102 6.64 -5.30 8.78
N PHE A 103 7.37 -4.25 9.13
CA PHE A 103 7.03 -2.86 8.78
C PHE A 103 8.31 -2.02 8.72
N CYS A 104 8.21 -0.82 8.15
CA CYS A 104 9.27 0.19 8.25
C CYS A 104 8.81 1.38 9.08
N VAL A 105 9.77 2.06 9.73
CA VAL A 105 9.59 3.36 10.35
C VAL A 105 10.46 4.34 9.57
N LEU A 106 9.80 5.31 8.92
CA LEU A 106 10.47 6.32 8.12
C LEU A 106 10.70 7.58 8.96
N ASP A 107 11.90 8.18 8.84
CA ASP A 107 12.19 9.49 9.42
C ASP A 107 11.77 10.59 8.43
N MET A 108 10.63 11.21 8.70
CA MET A 108 10.06 12.27 7.87
C MET A 108 10.63 13.67 8.19
N GLY A 109 11.70 13.73 8.98
CA GLY A 109 12.32 14.95 9.48
C GLY A 109 11.47 15.67 10.53
N GLY A 110 12.08 16.67 11.20
CA GLY A 110 11.39 17.48 12.21
C GLY A 110 10.78 16.64 13.34
N SER A 111 11.47 15.58 13.77
CA SER A 111 11.04 14.61 14.79
C SER A 111 9.81 13.76 14.42
N ARG A 112 9.30 13.86 13.19
CA ARG A 112 8.14 13.07 12.73
C ARG A 112 8.59 11.71 12.23
N LEU A 113 7.99 10.66 12.79
CA LEU A 113 8.17 9.29 12.33
C LEU A 113 6.89 8.78 11.69
N ARG A 114 7.02 7.99 10.63
CA ARG A 114 5.88 7.33 10.00
C ARG A 114 6.10 5.83 9.97
N ALA A 115 5.24 5.08 10.65
CA ALA A 115 5.15 3.65 10.45
C ALA A 115 4.47 3.38 9.09
N VAL A 116 5.18 2.71 8.19
CA VAL A 116 4.64 2.25 6.92
C VAL A 116 4.40 0.75 7.01
N ARG A 117 3.12 0.41 6.92
CA ARG A 117 2.62 -0.95 6.80
C ARG A 117 2.36 -1.27 5.33
N SER A 118 1.80 -2.43 5.07
CA SER A 118 1.52 -2.98 3.74
C SER A 118 2.73 -3.56 3.04
N PHE A 119 3.20 -4.67 3.59
CA PHE A 119 3.83 -5.69 2.74
C PHE A 119 2.87 -6.81 2.38
N TYR A 120 1.65 -6.83 2.96
CA TYR A 120 1.02 -8.12 3.23
C TYR A 120 -0.47 -8.12 3.66
N ASN A 121 -1.24 -9.04 3.06
CA ASN A 121 -2.55 -9.51 3.55
C ASN A 121 -2.39 -10.75 4.45
N ALA A 122 -2.54 -10.58 5.76
CA ALA A 122 -2.37 -11.60 6.82
C ALA A 122 -3.22 -12.87 6.69
N VAL A 123 -4.25 -12.86 5.83
CA VAL A 123 -5.21 -13.95 5.73
C VAL A 123 -4.65 -15.13 4.94
N HIS A 124 -3.89 -14.91 3.85
CA HIS A 124 -3.57 -15.99 2.89
C HIS A 124 -2.10 -16.41 2.80
N ARG A 125 -1.19 -15.69 3.43
CA ARG A 125 0.22 -16.09 3.56
C ARG A 125 0.60 -16.18 5.03
N ARG A 126 1.83 -16.58 5.32
CA ARG A 126 2.39 -16.72 6.66
C ARG A 126 3.87 -16.43 6.61
N GLN A 127 4.41 -16.16 7.80
CA GLN A 127 5.84 -15.99 8.05
C GLN A 127 6.49 -14.99 7.08
N PRO A 128 5.96 -13.75 6.98
CA PRO A 128 6.58 -12.70 6.19
C PRO A 128 7.98 -12.37 6.73
N THR A 129 8.94 -12.16 5.83
CA THR A 129 10.30 -11.74 6.15
C THR A 129 10.72 -10.67 5.15
N ALA A 130 11.59 -9.76 5.54
CA ALA A 130 12.17 -8.78 4.63
C ALA A 130 13.67 -8.62 4.89
N GLN A 131 14.40 -8.27 3.84
CA GLN A 131 15.82 -7.95 3.92
C GLN A 131 16.11 -6.74 3.04
N VAL A 132 16.93 -5.82 3.54
CA VAL A 132 17.41 -4.70 2.74
C VAL A 132 18.37 -5.22 1.68
N VAL A 133 18.14 -4.81 0.44
CA VAL A 133 19.05 -5.04 -0.69
C VAL A 133 19.23 -3.74 -1.43
N TYR A 134 20.44 -3.50 -1.96
CA TYR A 134 20.74 -2.28 -2.71
C TYR A 134 20.77 -2.55 -4.20
N ARG A 135 20.18 -1.62 -4.98
CA ARG A 135 20.27 -1.64 -6.44
C ARG A 135 20.54 -0.23 -6.95
N ARG A 136 21.73 -0.02 -7.51
CA ARG A 136 22.16 1.31 -8.01
C ARG A 136 22.05 2.40 -6.93
N GLY A 137 22.49 2.09 -5.71
CA GLY A 137 22.41 3.01 -4.56
C GLY A 137 21.05 3.09 -3.86
N GLN A 138 19.95 2.67 -4.52
CA GLN A 138 18.62 2.68 -3.88
C GLN A 138 18.46 1.49 -2.93
N ALA A 139 17.98 1.75 -1.71
CA ALA A 139 17.55 0.70 -0.78
C ALA A 139 16.19 0.12 -1.20
N LEU A 140 16.11 -1.20 -1.27
CA LEU A 140 14.91 -1.97 -1.60
C LEU A 140 14.69 -3.03 -0.54
N LEU A 141 13.48 -3.58 -0.48
CA LEU A 141 13.18 -4.73 0.36
C LEU A 141 13.05 -5.99 -0.50
N ARG A 142 13.88 -6.99 -0.23
CA ARG A 142 13.61 -8.37 -0.64
C ARG A 142 12.64 -8.98 0.35
N TYR A 143 11.35 -8.93 0.00
CA TYR A 143 10.26 -9.44 0.80
C TYR A 143 9.96 -10.90 0.44
N THR A 144 9.75 -11.75 1.44
CA THR A 144 9.44 -13.18 1.29
C THR A 144 8.24 -13.56 2.15
N ASP A 145 7.29 -14.30 1.58
CA ASP A 145 6.16 -14.89 2.28
C ASP A 145 5.92 -16.34 1.82
N PHE A 146 4.98 -17.03 2.48
CA PHE A 146 4.63 -18.42 2.18
C PHE A 146 3.11 -18.61 2.20
N ALA A 147 2.54 -19.36 1.28
CA ALA A 147 1.09 -19.58 1.25
C ALA A 147 0.58 -20.25 2.55
N ARG A 148 -0.58 -19.80 3.04
CA ARG A 148 -1.29 -20.42 4.16
C ARG A 148 -1.92 -21.73 3.67
N ARG A 149 -1.34 -22.86 4.03
CA ARG A 149 -2.03 -24.16 3.97
C ARG A 149 -2.42 -24.61 5.38
N ARG A 150 -3.68 -25.01 5.53
CA ARG A 150 -4.15 -25.82 6.67
C ARG A 150 -3.73 -27.26 6.39
N GLY A 151 -2.56 -27.68 6.87
CA GLY A 151 -2.07 -29.05 6.70
C GLY A 151 -1.30 -29.48 7.95
N SER A 152 -1.51 -30.72 8.40
CA SER A 152 -1.04 -31.25 9.69
C SER A 152 0.48 -31.23 9.89
N ASN A 153 1.27 -31.19 8.81
CA ASN A 153 2.74 -31.13 8.89
C ASN A 153 3.31 -29.71 9.06
N GLY A 154 2.46 -28.68 8.90
CA GLY A 154 2.78 -27.26 8.99
C GLY A 154 4.04 -26.78 8.24
N ARG A 155 4.49 -27.52 7.23
CA ARG A 155 5.61 -27.11 6.38
C ARG A 155 5.21 -25.89 5.55
N LEU A 156 6.03 -24.84 5.59
CA LEU A 156 5.87 -23.71 4.69
C LEU A 156 6.07 -24.17 3.24
N ARG A 157 5.15 -23.77 2.35
CA ARG A 157 5.19 -24.07 0.92
C ARG A 157 4.88 -22.81 0.12
N ASN A 158 5.10 -22.89 -1.19
CA ASN A 158 4.81 -21.79 -2.13
C ASN A 158 5.49 -20.49 -1.68
N ARG A 159 6.78 -20.60 -1.36
CA ARG A 159 7.63 -19.45 -1.04
C ARG A 159 7.49 -18.44 -2.19
N HIS A 160 7.04 -17.25 -1.85
CA HIS A 160 6.97 -16.13 -2.77
C HIS A 160 8.01 -15.11 -2.35
N THR A 161 8.76 -14.57 -3.32
CA THR A 161 9.79 -13.58 -3.04
C THR A 161 9.72 -12.48 -4.09
N GLN A 162 9.65 -11.25 -3.62
CA GLN A 162 9.53 -10.06 -4.47
C GLN A 162 10.43 -8.94 -3.96
N LEU A 163 10.82 -8.06 -4.88
CA LEU A 163 11.49 -6.81 -4.51
C LEU A 163 10.44 -5.73 -4.35
N LEU A 164 10.50 -4.97 -3.26
CA LEU A 164 9.65 -3.83 -2.99
C LEU A 164 10.49 -2.55 -2.95
N ALA A 165 9.96 -1.46 -3.50
CA ALA A 165 10.49 -0.11 -3.36
C ALA A 165 9.49 0.75 -2.61
N TYR A 166 9.97 1.68 -1.78
CA TYR A 166 9.10 2.71 -1.23
C TYR A 166 8.77 3.73 -2.32
N THR A 167 7.50 3.87 -2.65
CA THR A 167 6.99 4.80 -3.67
C THR A 167 5.51 5.05 -3.43
N TYR A 168 5.01 6.25 -3.76
CA TYR A 168 3.61 6.63 -3.52
C TYR A 168 3.13 6.39 -2.09
N GLY A 169 4.02 6.53 -1.10
CA GLY A 169 3.66 6.38 0.32
C GLY A 169 3.62 4.94 0.85
N ALA A 170 3.98 3.92 0.07
CA ALA A 170 4.02 2.52 0.51
C ALA A 170 5.14 1.72 -0.17
N PHE A 171 5.36 0.49 0.30
CA PHE A 171 6.28 -0.45 -0.32
C PHE A 171 5.58 -1.30 -1.37
N LEU A 172 5.84 -1.00 -2.64
CA LEU A 172 5.19 -1.67 -3.77
C LEU A 172 6.18 -2.56 -4.53
N PRO A 173 5.70 -3.66 -5.15
CA PRO A 173 6.55 -4.48 -6.02
C PRO A 173 7.27 -3.63 -7.06
N VAL A 174 8.58 -3.85 -7.23
CA VAL A 174 9.42 -3.09 -8.17
C VAL A 174 8.94 -3.31 -9.60
N GLN A 175 8.58 -2.23 -10.29
CA GLN A 175 8.14 -2.26 -11.67
C GLN A 175 9.25 -1.80 -12.61
N ARG A 176 9.70 -2.69 -13.50
CA ARG A 176 10.80 -2.37 -14.43
C ARG A 176 10.40 -1.36 -15.51
N ARG A 177 9.12 -1.35 -15.89
CA ARG A 177 8.55 -0.50 -16.94
C ARG A 177 7.10 -0.15 -16.56
N PRO A 178 6.90 0.86 -15.69
CA PRO A 178 5.58 1.45 -15.46
C PRO A 178 4.90 1.83 -16.79
N THR A 179 3.58 1.79 -16.84
CA THR A 179 2.84 2.33 -17.99
C THR A 179 2.80 3.85 -17.93
N ARG A 180 2.32 4.48 -19.02
CA ARG A 180 2.11 5.93 -19.10
C ARG A 180 0.79 6.18 -19.83
N HIS A 181 -0.29 6.06 -19.09
CA HIS A 181 -1.64 6.37 -19.53
C HIS A 181 -2.07 7.71 -18.93
N ARG A 182 -2.80 8.52 -19.71
CA ARG A 182 -3.49 9.71 -19.20
C ARG A 182 -4.76 9.24 -18.50
N ILE A 183 -4.78 9.30 -17.17
CA ILE A 183 -5.98 8.96 -16.39
C ILE A 183 -6.96 10.13 -16.45
N GLU A 184 -8.20 9.84 -16.82
CA GLU A 184 -9.26 10.83 -17.03
C GLU A 184 -10.28 10.76 -15.90
N ALA A 185 -10.88 9.58 -15.68
CA ALA A 185 -11.87 9.38 -14.62
C ALA A 185 -11.66 8.04 -13.92
N ILE A 186 -12.13 7.95 -12.67
CA ILE A 186 -12.08 6.73 -11.86
C ILE A 186 -13.42 6.54 -11.17
N ARG A 187 -13.91 5.31 -11.14
CA ARG A 187 -15.00 4.88 -10.27
C ARG A 187 -14.55 3.68 -9.45
N LEU A 188 -14.74 3.74 -8.14
CA LEU A 188 -14.48 2.64 -7.22
C LEU A 188 -15.77 2.35 -6.45
N THR A 189 -16.29 1.14 -6.57
CA THR A 189 -17.24 0.61 -5.60
C THR A 189 -16.53 -0.36 -4.67
N TRP A 190 -16.84 -0.29 -3.39
CA TRP A 190 -16.27 -1.11 -2.34
C TRP A 190 -17.39 -1.52 -1.39
N LYS A 191 -17.50 -2.80 -1.08
CA LYS A 191 -18.58 -3.35 -0.26
C LYS A 191 -18.07 -4.43 0.68
N LEU A 192 -18.35 -4.32 1.97
CA LEU A 192 -18.02 -5.31 2.98
C LEU A 192 -19.28 -5.62 3.82
N THR A 193 -19.54 -6.91 4.07
CA THR A 193 -20.69 -7.33 4.91
C THR A 193 -20.23 -8.38 5.91
N TYR A 194 -19.92 -7.96 7.13
CA TYR A 194 -19.52 -8.84 8.22
C TYR A 194 -20.38 -8.64 9.48
N HIS A 195 -19.92 -7.85 10.45
CA HIS A 195 -20.75 -7.39 11.57
C HIS A 195 -21.59 -6.17 11.15
N ASP A 196 -20.97 -5.32 10.37
CA ASP A 196 -21.58 -4.18 9.71
C ASP A 196 -21.60 -4.42 8.20
N HIS A 197 -22.54 -3.75 7.56
CA HIS A 197 -22.58 -3.59 6.12
C HIS A 197 -22.04 -2.21 5.80
N GLU A 198 -20.97 -2.16 5.04
CA GLU A 198 -20.31 -0.95 4.60
C GLU A 198 -20.25 -0.94 3.08
N GLU A 199 -20.77 0.12 2.46
CA GLU A 199 -20.69 0.39 1.03
C GLU A 199 -20.07 1.76 0.81
N LEU A 200 -19.20 1.84 -0.20
CA LEU A 200 -18.55 3.06 -0.66
C LEU A 200 -18.62 3.10 -2.19
N ASP A 201 -19.11 4.20 -2.76
CA ASP A 201 -19.02 4.54 -4.18
C ASP A 201 -18.25 5.87 -4.31
N LEU A 202 -17.02 5.78 -4.82
CA LEU A 202 -16.16 6.92 -5.10
C LEU A 202 -16.11 7.14 -6.61
N ARG A 203 -16.41 8.35 -7.04
CA ARG A 203 -16.26 8.81 -8.43
C ARG A 203 -15.31 9.99 -8.48
N ILE A 204 -14.37 9.96 -9.42
CA ILE A 204 -13.45 11.06 -9.70
C ILE A 204 -13.61 11.39 -11.18
N GLU A 205 -14.05 12.60 -11.46
CA GLU A 205 -14.38 13.08 -12.81
C GLU A 205 -13.13 13.66 -13.53
N PRO A 206 -13.23 13.93 -14.85
CA PRO A 206 -12.13 14.51 -15.62
C PRO A 206 -11.64 15.88 -15.16
N ASP A 207 -12.47 16.64 -14.44
CA ASP A 207 -12.16 17.96 -13.89
C ASP A 207 -11.60 17.89 -12.45
N ASP A 208 -11.18 16.70 -12.00
CA ASP A 208 -10.66 16.42 -10.66
C ASP A 208 -11.68 16.61 -9.51
N ARG A 209 -12.96 16.82 -9.84
CA ARG A 209 -14.02 16.76 -8.85
C ARG A 209 -14.27 15.31 -8.45
N ALA A 210 -14.34 15.07 -7.15
CA ALA A 210 -14.60 13.77 -6.58
C ALA A 210 -15.89 13.76 -5.76
N TYR A 211 -16.66 12.70 -5.94
CA TYR A 211 -17.90 12.42 -5.24
C TYR A 211 -17.76 11.11 -4.48
N LEU A 212 -18.21 11.10 -3.23
CA LEU A 212 -18.13 9.95 -2.34
C LEU A 212 -19.50 9.72 -1.72
N GLN A 213 -20.08 8.55 -1.96
CA GLN A 213 -21.26 8.08 -1.27
C GLN A 213 -20.88 6.91 -0.36
N THR A 214 -21.30 6.96 0.90
CA THR A 214 -21.12 5.85 1.83
C THR A 214 -22.45 5.44 2.45
N THR A 215 -22.67 4.13 2.60
CA THR A 215 -23.79 3.57 3.34
C THR A 215 -23.25 2.58 4.37
N GLU A 216 -23.62 2.78 5.63
CA GLU A 216 -23.16 1.96 6.75
C GLU A 216 -24.36 1.55 7.62
N TYR A 217 -24.47 0.27 8.00
CA TYR A 217 -25.48 -0.20 8.95
C TYR A 217 -25.08 -1.53 9.62
N PRO A 218 -25.49 -1.78 10.88
CA PRO A 218 -25.30 -3.07 11.51
C PRO A 218 -26.10 -4.17 10.81
N VAL A 219 -25.50 -5.33 10.54
CA VAL A 219 -26.18 -6.43 9.84
C VAL A 219 -27.41 -6.94 10.62
N LEU A 220 -27.33 -6.92 11.95
CA LEU A 220 -28.42 -7.34 12.84
C LEU A 220 -29.45 -6.24 13.14
N ALA A 221 -29.23 -5.01 12.65
CA ALA A 221 -30.15 -3.88 12.82
C ALA A 221 -30.20 -3.04 11.53
N PRO A 222 -30.65 -3.61 10.39
CA PRO A 222 -30.61 -2.96 9.08
C PRO A 222 -31.47 -1.69 8.98
N GLN A 223 -32.32 -1.41 9.97
CA GLN A 223 -33.05 -0.16 10.12
C GLN A 223 -32.17 1.02 10.57
N GLN A 224 -30.98 0.77 11.12
CA GLN A 224 -30.04 1.80 11.59
C GLN A 224 -29.07 2.20 10.47
N ILE A 225 -29.62 2.72 9.36
CA ILE A 225 -28.83 3.10 8.18
C ILE A 225 -28.27 4.51 8.33
N SER A 226 -26.96 4.62 8.21
CA SER A 226 -26.24 5.88 8.02
C SER A 226 -25.86 6.04 6.55
N ARG A 227 -26.16 7.20 5.96
CA ARG A 227 -25.75 7.56 4.60
C ARG A 227 -25.04 8.90 4.61
N GLN A 228 -23.96 9.00 3.85
CA GLN A 228 -23.26 10.26 3.60
C GLN A 228 -23.02 10.43 2.11
N ALA A 229 -23.24 11.63 1.60
CA ALA A 229 -22.86 12.05 0.26
C ALA A 229 -21.94 13.26 0.40
N LEU A 230 -20.73 13.13 -0.13
CA LEU A 230 -19.66 14.10 0.01
C LEU A 230 -19.10 14.46 -1.37
N THR A 231 -18.63 15.69 -1.51
CA THR A 231 -17.92 16.19 -2.69
C THR A 231 -16.64 16.91 -2.29
N THR A 232 -15.64 16.90 -3.16
CA THR A 232 -14.42 17.68 -2.99
C THR A 232 -13.75 17.93 -4.35
N GLN A 233 -12.86 18.92 -4.38
CA GLN A 233 -11.92 19.11 -5.49
C GLN A 233 -10.60 18.47 -5.07
N LEU A 234 -10.12 17.47 -5.81
CA LEU A 234 -8.83 16.86 -5.50
C LEU A 234 -7.71 17.87 -5.70
N ASP A 235 -6.78 17.92 -4.75
CA ASP A 235 -5.56 18.70 -4.94
C ASP A 235 -4.67 18.07 -6.04
N SER A 236 -3.89 18.92 -6.70
CA SER A 236 -3.05 18.50 -7.85
C SER A 236 -2.01 17.43 -7.49
N ALA A 237 -1.49 17.43 -6.26
CA ALA A 237 -0.51 16.44 -5.80
C ALA A 237 -1.18 15.07 -5.64
N CYS A 238 -2.37 15.03 -5.02
CA CYS A 238 -3.20 13.84 -4.90
C CYS A 238 -3.55 13.25 -6.28
N ARG A 239 -3.93 14.10 -7.24
CA ARG A 239 -4.21 13.67 -8.63
C ARG A 239 -2.97 13.07 -9.29
N ALA A 240 -1.81 13.72 -9.16
CA ALA A 240 -0.55 13.25 -9.72
C ALA A 240 -0.11 11.91 -9.10
N ASP A 241 -0.18 11.78 -7.78
CA ASP A 241 0.17 10.56 -7.05
C ASP A 241 -0.75 9.39 -7.43
N MET A 242 -2.06 9.64 -7.53
CA MET A 242 -3.04 8.64 -7.94
C MET A 242 -2.78 8.15 -9.37
N ALA A 243 -2.59 9.06 -10.33
CA ALA A 243 -2.30 8.71 -11.72
C ALA A 243 -0.95 7.99 -11.85
N GLY A 244 0.04 8.42 -11.07
CA GLY A 244 1.35 7.79 -10.98
C GLY A 244 1.26 6.37 -10.42
N LEU A 245 0.50 6.17 -9.34
CA LEU A 245 0.27 4.88 -8.70
C LEU A 245 -0.42 3.89 -9.65
N LEU A 246 -1.51 4.30 -10.31
CA LEU A 246 -2.21 3.46 -11.29
C LEU A 246 -1.28 3.00 -12.42
N ASN A 247 -0.48 3.94 -12.95
CA ASN A 247 0.50 3.64 -13.97
C ASN A 247 1.65 2.76 -13.48
N TYR A 248 2.08 2.96 -12.23
CA TYR A 248 3.08 2.14 -11.59
C TYR A 248 2.61 0.69 -11.49
N VAL A 249 1.39 0.44 -11.01
CA VAL A 249 0.83 -0.92 -10.91
C VAL A 249 0.41 -1.52 -12.25
N ARG A 250 0.50 -0.72 -13.33
CA ARG A 250 0.19 -1.12 -14.72
C ARG A 250 -1.26 -1.62 -14.82
N PHE A 251 -2.20 -0.85 -14.28
CA PHE A 251 -3.63 -1.20 -14.17
C PHE A 251 -4.23 -1.76 -15.47
N SER A 252 -3.81 -1.23 -16.63
CA SER A 252 -4.29 -1.67 -17.94
C SER A 252 -3.99 -3.15 -18.24
N ARG A 253 -2.98 -3.72 -17.58
CA ARG A 253 -2.57 -5.13 -17.68
C ARG A 253 -3.07 -6.01 -16.54
N CYS A 254 -3.75 -5.46 -15.53
CA CYS A 254 -4.42 -6.26 -14.51
C CYS A 254 -5.48 -7.16 -15.16
N ARG A 255 -5.83 -8.26 -14.50
CA ARG A 255 -6.99 -9.08 -14.94
C ARG A 255 -8.26 -8.25 -14.77
N ASN A 256 -9.28 -8.53 -15.58
CA ASN A 256 -10.59 -7.91 -15.39
C ASN A 256 -11.31 -8.47 -14.16
N GLN A 257 -10.91 -9.64 -13.69
CA GLN A 257 -11.53 -10.33 -12.56
C GLN A 257 -10.48 -11.03 -11.70
N TYR A 258 -10.63 -10.90 -10.38
CA TYR A 258 -9.90 -11.59 -9.34
C TYR A 258 -10.91 -12.27 -8.41
N ASP A 259 -10.94 -13.61 -8.47
CA ASP A 259 -11.83 -14.42 -7.65
C ASP A 259 -11.02 -15.09 -6.53
N GLY A 260 -11.48 -14.95 -5.29
CA GLY A 260 -10.85 -15.58 -4.12
C GLY A 260 -11.82 -16.42 -3.28
N GLY A 261 -12.95 -16.83 -3.86
CA GLY A 261 -14.07 -17.46 -3.16
C GLY A 261 -15.02 -16.42 -2.55
N ASP A 262 -16.23 -16.84 -2.17
CA ASP A 262 -17.21 -15.95 -1.53
C ASP A 262 -16.92 -15.85 -0.02
N LEU A 263 -16.01 -14.95 0.36
CA LEU A 263 -15.66 -14.70 1.75
C LEU A 263 -16.38 -13.43 2.23
N ASN A 264 -17.35 -13.59 3.13
CA ASN A 264 -18.10 -12.47 3.71
C ASN A 264 -17.25 -11.45 4.51
N HIS A 265 -16.06 -11.84 4.95
CA HIS A 265 -15.15 -10.99 5.73
C HIS A 265 -14.13 -10.24 4.86
N HIS A 266 -14.29 -10.25 3.53
CA HIS A 266 -13.47 -9.50 2.59
C HIS A 266 -14.32 -8.54 1.78
N PRO A 267 -13.77 -7.37 1.42
CA PRO A 267 -14.51 -6.43 0.61
C PRO A 267 -14.59 -6.90 -0.84
N ARG A 268 -15.75 -6.75 -1.45
CA ARG A 268 -15.93 -6.82 -2.90
C ARG A 268 -15.63 -5.45 -3.49
N VAL A 269 -14.78 -5.40 -4.50
CA VAL A 269 -14.30 -4.16 -5.10
C VAL A 269 -14.52 -4.19 -6.61
N GLU A 270 -15.09 -3.12 -7.16
CA GLU A 270 -15.08 -2.87 -8.60
C GLU A 270 -14.39 -1.52 -8.87
N LEU A 271 -13.30 -1.56 -9.63
CA LEU A 271 -12.53 -0.39 -10.04
C LEU A 271 -12.65 -0.20 -11.55
N THR A 272 -13.25 0.90 -11.98
CA THR A 272 -13.31 1.32 -13.38
C THR A 272 -12.43 2.55 -13.59
N ILE A 273 -11.55 2.51 -14.59
CA ILE A 273 -10.62 3.58 -14.93
C ILE A 273 -10.83 3.97 -16.38
N THR A 274 -11.11 5.25 -16.63
CA THR A 274 -11.18 5.85 -17.97
C THR A 274 -9.85 6.54 -18.27
N TYR A 275 -9.27 6.28 -19.44
CA TYR A 275 -7.93 6.74 -19.80
C TYR A 275 -7.75 6.88 -21.32
N ASP A 276 -6.72 7.63 -21.74
CA ASP A 276 -6.28 7.77 -23.13
C ASP A 276 -7.40 8.04 -24.14
N GLY A 277 -8.25 9.03 -23.87
CA GLY A 277 -9.34 9.45 -24.76
C GLY A 277 -10.59 8.58 -24.63
N GLY A 278 -11.01 8.27 -23.40
CA GLY A 278 -12.26 7.54 -23.14
C GLY A 278 -12.16 6.02 -23.11
N ARG A 279 -10.96 5.42 -23.23
CA ARG A 279 -10.80 3.96 -23.08
C ARG A 279 -11.08 3.56 -21.63
N THR A 280 -11.75 2.44 -21.42
CA THR A 280 -12.10 1.98 -20.06
C THR A 280 -11.40 0.68 -19.69
N LYS A 281 -11.08 0.53 -18.41
CA LYS A 281 -10.62 -0.70 -17.79
C LYS A 281 -11.42 -0.92 -16.52
N THR A 282 -12.21 -1.99 -16.47
CA THR A 282 -12.93 -2.43 -15.27
C THR A 282 -12.26 -3.66 -14.66
N ILE A 283 -12.02 -3.62 -13.36
CA ILE A 283 -11.43 -4.70 -12.57
C ILE A 283 -12.39 -5.03 -11.44
N ARG A 284 -12.88 -6.26 -11.41
CA ARG A 284 -13.73 -6.81 -10.34
C ARG A 284 -12.88 -7.71 -9.45
N ASP A 285 -13.01 -7.54 -8.15
CA ASP A 285 -12.20 -8.24 -7.17
C ASP A 285 -13.09 -8.68 -6.02
N ALA A 286 -13.39 -9.98 -5.96
CA ALA A 286 -14.35 -10.51 -5.01
C ALA A 286 -13.87 -10.40 -3.54
N ASN A 287 -12.56 -10.24 -3.31
CA ASN A 287 -11.97 -10.16 -1.97
C ASN A 287 -11.14 -8.89 -1.73
N GLY A 288 -11.05 -7.99 -2.72
CA GLY A 288 -10.29 -6.75 -2.63
C GLY A 288 -8.78 -6.95 -2.47
N GLU A 289 -8.25 -8.10 -2.89
CA GLU A 289 -6.84 -8.46 -2.70
C GLU A 289 -5.99 -8.26 -3.96
N GLY A 290 -6.57 -8.56 -5.12
CA GLY A 290 -5.96 -8.39 -6.43
C GLY A 290 -4.50 -8.83 -6.52
N THR A 291 -3.65 -7.88 -6.89
CA THR A 291 -2.19 -7.98 -6.70
C THR A 291 -1.79 -7.02 -5.59
N PRO A 292 -0.62 -7.18 -4.94
CA PRO A 292 -0.21 -6.25 -3.86
C PRO A 292 -0.22 -4.76 -4.26
N GLY A 293 0.09 -4.45 -5.53
CA GLY A 293 -0.02 -3.08 -6.02
C GLY A 293 -1.47 -2.61 -6.15
N LEU A 294 -2.37 -3.49 -6.58
CA LEU A 294 -3.78 -3.19 -6.78
C LEU A 294 -4.54 -3.08 -5.44
N GLU A 295 -4.23 -3.94 -4.46
CA GLU A 295 -4.68 -3.79 -3.07
C GLU A 295 -4.33 -2.40 -2.52
N TYR A 296 -3.12 -1.92 -2.81
CA TYR A 296 -2.71 -0.58 -2.41
C TYR A 296 -3.46 0.52 -3.15
N VAL A 297 -3.80 0.35 -4.44
CA VAL A 297 -4.67 1.28 -5.16
C VAL A 297 -6.02 1.40 -4.45
N TYR A 298 -6.66 0.28 -4.09
CA TYR A 298 -7.94 0.31 -3.38
C TYR A 298 -7.82 1.03 -2.04
N THR A 299 -6.78 0.69 -1.26
CA THR A 299 -6.50 1.33 0.03
C THR A 299 -6.28 2.84 -0.12
N TYR A 300 -5.52 3.24 -1.15
CA TYR A 300 -5.24 4.65 -1.44
C TYR A 300 -6.52 5.41 -1.77
N LEU A 301 -7.36 4.86 -2.66
CA LEU A 301 -8.62 5.48 -3.08
C LEU A 301 -9.63 5.59 -1.94
N VAL A 302 -9.81 4.53 -1.13
CA VAL A 302 -10.65 4.59 0.09
C VAL A 302 -10.09 5.61 1.09
N GLY A 303 -8.76 5.68 1.20
CA GLY A 303 -8.06 6.63 2.06
C GLY A 303 -8.30 8.10 1.71
N LEU A 304 -8.75 8.41 0.49
CA LEU A 304 -9.08 9.78 0.09
C LEU A 304 -10.14 10.42 1.00
N ARG A 305 -11.06 9.61 1.58
CA ARG A 305 -12.05 10.06 2.57
C ARG A 305 -11.41 10.83 3.74
N ARG A 306 -10.17 10.47 4.11
CA ARG A 306 -9.45 11.05 5.26
C ARG A 306 -8.37 12.07 4.87
N SER A 307 -7.92 12.07 3.62
CA SER A 307 -6.83 12.94 3.17
C SER A 307 -7.29 14.21 2.47
N GLN A 308 -8.54 14.26 2.00
CA GLN A 308 -9.10 15.40 1.29
C GLN A 308 -10.10 16.18 2.16
N ARG A 309 -10.38 17.43 1.77
CA ARG A 309 -11.34 18.31 2.46
C ARG A 309 -12.73 18.11 1.87
N TRP A 310 -13.45 17.13 2.38
CA TRP A 310 -14.80 16.79 1.92
C TRP A 310 -15.85 17.76 2.46
N GLN A 311 -16.85 18.05 1.63
CA GLN A 311 -18.02 18.85 1.97
C GLN A 311 -19.29 18.03 1.68
N PRO A 312 -20.36 18.16 2.47
CA PRO A 312 -21.64 17.55 2.12
C PRO A 312 -22.12 17.99 0.74
N THR A 313 -22.63 17.05 -0.04
CA THR A 313 -23.27 17.34 -1.33
C THR A 313 -24.55 18.16 -1.09
N THR A 314 -24.77 19.20 -1.88
CA THR A 314 -26.03 19.99 -1.81
C THR A 314 -27.14 19.27 -2.57
N ALA A 315 -28.40 19.39 -2.15
CA ALA A 315 -29.53 18.67 -2.75
C ALA A 315 -29.72 18.94 -4.26
N SER A 316 -29.09 19.98 -4.82
CA SER A 316 -29.08 20.25 -6.27
C SER A 316 -28.08 19.40 -7.07
N ASP A 317 -27.17 18.70 -6.41
CA ASP A 317 -26.14 17.86 -7.03
C ASP A 317 -26.51 16.37 -7.02
N ASP A 318 -27.77 16.03 -6.73
CA ASP A 318 -28.32 14.68 -6.88
C ASP A 318 -28.39 14.29 -8.37
N HIS A 319 -27.21 14.11 -8.96
CA HIS A 319 -27.03 13.42 -10.22
C HIS A 319 -27.48 11.98 -10.03
N VAL A 320 -28.74 11.75 -10.42
CA VAL A 320 -29.34 10.48 -10.85
C VAL A 320 -28.86 9.32 -9.99
N ALA A 321 -29.66 8.99 -8.97
CA ALA A 321 -29.56 7.72 -8.28
C ALA A 321 -29.35 6.60 -9.34
N PRO A 322 -28.34 5.73 -9.17
CA PRO A 322 -28.13 4.65 -10.10
C PRO A 322 -29.44 3.84 -10.22
N PRO A 323 -29.85 3.43 -11.44
CA PRO A 323 -31.04 2.61 -11.60
C PRO A 323 -30.91 1.38 -10.69
N ARG A 324 -31.98 1.12 -9.92
CA ARG A 324 -32.07 -0.02 -9.01
C ARG A 324 -32.01 -1.34 -9.74
#